data_AF-A0A2V6TLU2-F1
#
_entry.id   AF-A0A2V6TLU2-F1
#
_cell.length_a   1.000
_cell.length_b   1.000
_cell.length_c   1.000
_cell.angle_alpha   90.00
_cell.angle_beta   90.00
_cell.angle_gamma   90.00
#
_symmetry.space_group_name_H-M   'P 1'
#
loop_
_entity.id
_entity.type
_entity.pdbx_description
1 polymer ?
#
loop_
_entity_poly.entity_id
_entity_poly.type
_entity_poly.pdbx_seq_one_letter_code
_entity_poly.pdbx_strand_id
1 'polypeptide(L)'
;MTSSRAPARTEQTIHCELDTTQRALYDELREHYRRTLLGRVDREGLGRSKIQVLEALLRLRQAACHPGLLDRARVGEPSAKLDVLVPQLAEVLEGGHKALVFSQFTSFLAILKARLVAERMPYEYLDGRTRDRAARVNRFQGDPACRLFLVSLKAGGLGLNLTAAEYVFLLDPWWNPAVEAQAIDRTHRIGQARPVFAYRLIARNTVEEKVLELQQRKRALADAIITADEGLLRTLTREDLELLLSAPDPVGGRSR
;
A
#
# COMPACT_ATOMS: atom_id res chain seq x y z
N MET A 1 -3.11 38.60 -12.73
CA MET A 1 -2.86 37.59 -11.68
C MET A 1 -3.47 36.27 -12.14
N THR A 2 -2.70 35.44 -12.84
CA THR A 2 -3.19 34.18 -13.43
C THR A 2 -3.10 33.08 -12.37
N SER A 3 -4.25 32.65 -11.87
CA SER A 3 -4.41 31.48 -11.00
C SER A 3 -3.92 30.23 -11.75
N SER A 4 -2.73 29.73 -11.41
CA SER A 4 -2.21 28.46 -11.93
C SER A 4 -2.96 27.31 -11.28
N ARG A 5 -4.06 26.88 -11.88
CA ARG A 5 -4.84 25.73 -11.42
C ARG A 5 -4.00 24.46 -11.60
N ALA A 6 -3.67 23.80 -10.48
CA ALA A 6 -3.07 22.47 -10.49
C ALA A 6 -3.97 21.48 -11.28
N PRO A 7 -3.39 20.50 -12.01
CA PRO A 7 -4.17 19.51 -12.73
C PRO A 7 -5.05 18.69 -11.79
N ALA A 8 -6.12 18.10 -12.34
CA ALA A 8 -7.01 17.23 -11.56
C ALA A 8 -6.24 15.99 -11.06
N ARG A 9 -6.27 15.77 -9.75
CA ARG A 9 -5.80 14.54 -9.11
C ARG A 9 -6.99 13.63 -8.86
N THR A 10 -6.91 12.38 -9.32
CA THR A 10 -7.93 11.36 -9.06
C THR A 10 -7.32 10.26 -8.21
N GLU A 11 -7.97 9.95 -7.09
CA GLU A 11 -7.55 8.87 -6.19
C GLU A 11 -8.63 7.80 -6.14
N GLN A 12 -8.26 6.55 -6.36
CA GLN A 12 -9.17 5.41 -6.36
C GLN A 12 -8.60 4.24 -5.56
N THR A 13 -9.50 3.46 -4.96
CA THR A 13 -9.16 2.19 -4.30
C THR A 13 -9.52 1.05 -5.23
N ILE A 14 -8.56 0.18 -5.50
CA ILE A 14 -8.73 -1.06 -6.23
C ILE A 14 -8.70 -2.21 -5.24
N HIS A 15 -9.82 -2.91 -5.16
CA HIS A 15 -9.96 -4.04 -4.27
C HIS A 15 -9.48 -5.32 -4.94
N CYS A 16 -8.64 -6.07 -4.22
CA CYS A 16 -8.08 -7.35 -4.66
C CYS A 16 -8.70 -8.47 -3.82
N GLU A 17 -9.26 -9.48 -4.48
CA GLU A 17 -9.82 -10.65 -3.81
C GLU A 17 -8.73 -11.68 -3.59
N LEU A 18 -8.45 -12.04 -2.34
CA LEU A 18 -7.54 -13.16 -2.04
C LEU A 18 -8.14 -14.46 -2.56
N ASP A 19 -7.34 -15.27 -3.26
CA ASP A 19 -7.76 -16.62 -3.66
C ASP A 19 -7.99 -17.53 -2.45
N THR A 20 -8.55 -18.72 -2.68
CA THR A 20 -8.89 -19.66 -1.61
C THR A 20 -7.70 -20.04 -0.73
N THR A 21 -6.53 -20.25 -1.31
CA THR A 21 -5.31 -20.63 -0.59
C THR A 21 -4.81 -19.45 0.23
N GLN A 22 -4.66 -18.27 -0.39
CA GLN A 22 -4.27 -17.03 0.27
C GLN A 22 -5.19 -16.65 1.42
N ARG A 23 -6.51 -16.78 1.21
CA ARG A 23 -7.55 -16.53 2.21
C ARG A 23 -7.39 -17.43 3.42
N ALA A 24 -7.24 -18.74 3.22
CA ALA A 24 -7.11 -19.70 4.31
C ALA A 24 -5.91 -19.36 5.22
N LEU A 25 -4.76 -19.03 4.63
CA LEU A 25 -3.55 -18.69 5.38
C LEU A 25 -3.67 -17.36 6.12
N TYR A 26 -4.28 -16.38 5.46
CA TYR A 26 -4.52 -15.08 6.07
C TYR A 26 -5.45 -15.22 7.29
N ASP A 27 -6.55 -15.96 7.14
CA ASP A 27 -7.52 -16.15 8.21
C ASP A 27 -6.94 -16.98 9.37
N GLU A 28 -6.16 -18.03 9.09
CA GLU A 28 -5.44 -18.79 10.12
C GLU A 28 -4.51 -17.88 10.94
N LEU A 29 -3.72 -17.04 10.27
CA LEU A 29 -2.83 -16.09 10.92
C LEU A 29 -3.60 -15.04 11.74
N ARG A 30 -4.73 -14.55 11.22
CA ARG A 30 -5.60 -13.61 11.92
C ARG A 30 -6.16 -14.23 13.19
N GLU A 31 -6.73 -15.42 13.11
CA GLU A 31 -7.31 -16.09 14.28
C GLU A 31 -6.25 -16.43 15.34
N HIS A 32 -5.06 -16.81 14.91
CA HIS A 32 -3.91 -16.97 15.80
C HIS A 32 -3.64 -15.67 16.59
N TYR A 33 -3.53 -14.53 15.90
CA TYR A 33 -3.26 -13.25 16.56
C TYR A 33 -4.43 -12.74 17.38
N ARG A 34 -5.67 -12.90 16.92
CA ARG A 34 -6.88 -12.52 17.65
C ARG A 34 -6.91 -13.20 19.01
N ARG A 35 -6.76 -14.53 19.04
CA ARG A 35 -6.79 -15.31 20.27
C ARG A 35 -5.65 -14.98 21.22
N THR A 36 -4.44 -14.79 20.70
CA THR A 36 -3.25 -14.53 21.53
C THR A 36 -3.19 -13.10 22.04
N LEU A 37 -3.50 -12.11 21.22
CA LEU A 37 -3.39 -10.69 21.58
C LEU A 37 -4.53 -10.21 22.46
N LEU A 38 -5.79 -10.58 22.17
CA LEU A 38 -6.92 -10.09 22.97
C LEU A 38 -6.80 -10.57 24.43
N GLY A 39 -6.54 -11.87 24.63
CA GLY A 39 -6.32 -12.40 25.98
C GLY A 39 -5.08 -11.82 26.67
N ARG A 40 -4.06 -11.38 25.93
CA ARG A 40 -2.90 -10.70 26.51
C ARG A 40 -3.23 -9.27 26.91
N VAL A 41 -3.91 -8.52 26.05
CA VAL A 41 -4.34 -7.13 26.32
C VAL A 41 -5.28 -7.08 27.52
N ASP A 42 -6.15 -8.07 27.69
CA ASP A 42 -7.04 -8.18 28.85
C ASP A 42 -6.26 -8.36 30.17
N ARG A 43 -5.14 -9.09 30.15
CA ARG A 43 -4.33 -9.36 31.35
C ARG A 43 -3.29 -8.28 31.66
N GLU A 44 -2.59 -7.81 30.63
CA GLU A 44 -1.39 -6.97 30.76
C GLU A 44 -1.64 -5.50 30.41
N GLY A 45 -2.78 -5.21 29.79
CA GLY A 45 -3.09 -3.91 29.21
C GLY A 45 -2.44 -3.69 27.84
N LEU A 46 -3.04 -2.80 27.06
CA LEU A 46 -2.59 -2.50 25.69
C LEU A 46 -1.18 -1.89 25.67
N GLY A 47 -0.86 -1.04 26.65
CA GLY A 47 0.45 -0.39 26.75
C GLY A 47 1.62 -1.37 26.81
N ARG A 48 1.49 -2.47 27.57
CA ARG A 48 2.51 -3.52 27.69
C ARG A 48 2.52 -4.50 26.53
N SER A 49 1.44 -4.55 25.75
CA SER A 49 1.27 -5.45 24.61
C SER A 49 1.59 -4.81 23.25
N LYS A 50 2.04 -3.54 23.24
CA LYS A 50 2.24 -2.74 22.01
C LYS A 50 3.15 -3.42 20.98
N ILE A 51 4.28 -3.98 21.41
CA ILE A 51 5.25 -4.59 20.49
C ILE A 51 4.62 -5.78 19.76
N GLN A 52 3.85 -6.61 20.46
CA GLN A 52 3.20 -7.79 19.89
C GLN A 52 2.04 -7.40 18.97
N VAL A 53 1.31 -6.31 19.29
CA VAL A 53 0.31 -5.75 18.38
C VAL A 53 0.96 -5.26 17.08
N LEU A 54 2.10 -4.55 17.18
CA LEU A 54 2.85 -4.09 16.00
C LEU A 54 3.33 -5.24 15.13
N GLU A 55 3.85 -6.29 15.76
CA GLU A 55 4.28 -7.51 15.08
C GLU A 55 3.12 -8.18 14.35
N ALA A 56 1.97 -8.35 15.01
CA ALA A 56 0.79 -8.96 14.41
C ALA A 56 0.27 -8.19 13.21
N LEU A 57 0.12 -6.87 13.35
CA LEU A 57 -0.33 -6.00 12.27
C LEU A 57 0.66 -5.99 11.10
N LEU A 58 1.96 -6.04 11.37
CA LEU A 58 2.99 -6.20 10.33
C LEU A 58 2.80 -7.53 9.59
N ARG A 59 2.69 -8.65 10.30
CA ARG A 59 2.56 -9.98 9.68
C ARG A 59 1.26 -10.14 8.90
N LEU A 60 0.14 -9.62 9.41
CA LEU A 60 -1.13 -9.63 8.69
C LEU A 60 -1.07 -8.81 7.41
N ARG A 61 -0.39 -7.67 7.41
CA ARG A 61 -0.18 -6.88 6.18
C ARG A 61 0.69 -7.61 5.17
N GLN A 62 1.74 -8.30 5.65
CA GLN A 62 2.56 -9.15 4.80
C GLN A 62 1.72 -10.28 4.17
N ALA A 63 0.88 -10.97 4.95
CA ALA A 63 -0.04 -11.99 4.45
C ALA A 63 -1.03 -11.44 3.42
N ALA A 64 -1.61 -10.27 3.66
CA ALA A 64 -2.55 -9.60 2.74
C ALA A 64 -1.89 -9.17 1.41
N CYS A 65 -0.59 -8.90 1.43
CA CYS A 65 0.18 -8.56 0.25
C CYS A 65 0.59 -9.80 -0.54
N HIS A 66 1.30 -10.73 0.11
CA HIS A 66 1.82 -11.94 -0.52
C HIS A 66 2.36 -12.95 0.53
N PRO A 67 2.02 -14.26 0.46
CA PRO A 67 2.54 -15.29 1.37
C PRO A 67 4.08 -15.34 1.48
N GLY A 68 4.76 -15.23 0.34
CA GLY A 68 6.21 -14.98 0.19
C GLY A 68 6.86 -13.93 1.10
N LEU A 69 6.10 -12.97 1.65
CA LEU A 69 6.63 -11.98 2.60
C LEU A 69 6.77 -12.52 4.03
N LEU A 70 6.05 -13.59 4.35
CA LEU A 70 6.16 -14.31 5.62
C LEU A 70 7.11 -15.50 5.50
N ASP A 71 7.04 -16.22 4.38
CA ASP A 71 7.86 -17.38 4.12
C ASP A 71 8.41 -17.34 2.69
N ARG A 72 9.74 -17.29 2.55
CA ARG A 72 10.42 -17.21 1.26
C ARG A 72 10.17 -18.44 0.38
N ALA A 73 9.87 -19.61 0.96
CA ALA A 73 9.54 -20.81 0.19
C ALA A 73 8.27 -20.61 -0.66
N ARG A 74 7.45 -19.62 -0.31
CA ARG A 74 6.13 -19.32 -0.88
C ARG A 74 6.15 -18.15 -1.85
N VAL A 75 7.34 -17.70 -2.28
CA VAL A 75 7.50 -16.62 -3.27
C VAL A 75 6.92 -16.98 -4.64
N GLY A 76 6.87 -18.28 -4.98
CA GLY A 76 6.27 -18.76 -6.23
C GLY A 76 4.75 -18.91 -6.21
N GLU A 77 4.10 -18.65 -5.07
CA GLU A 77 2.64 -18.73 -4.97
C GLU A 77 1.96 -17.53 -5.64
N PRO A 78 0.66 -17.66 -6.03
CA PRO A 78 -0.10 -16.57 -6.59
C PRO A 78 -0.21 -15.34 -5.69
N SER A 79 -0.52 -14.20 -6.29
CA SER A 79 -0.69 -12.93 -5.60
C SER A 79 -1.87 -12.16 -6.16
N ALA A 80 -3.00 -12.19 -5.48
CA ALA A 80 -4.20 -11.44 -5.84
C ALA A 80 -3.91 -9.97 -6.20
N LYS A 81 -3.00 -9.31 -5.48
CA LYS A 81 -2.60 -7.93 -5.79
C LYS A 81 -1.81 -7.80 -7.08
N LEU A 82 -0.86 -8.70 -7.33
CA LEU A 82 -0.07 -8.65 -8.56
C LEU A 82 -0.89 -9.09 -9.77
N ASP A 83 -1.82 -10.03 -9.59
CA ASP A 83 -2.74 -10.48 -10.63
C ASP A 83 -3.71 -9.37 -11.07
N VAL A 84 -4.00 -8.41 -10.18
CA VAL A 84 -4.73 -7.16 -10.52
C VAL A 84 -3.79 -6.08 -11.07
N LEU A 85 -2.62 -5.87 -10.45
CA LEU A 85 -1.70 -4.79 -10.81
C LEU A 85 -1.10 -4.98 -12.20
N VAL A 86 -0.59 -6.16 -12.51
CA VAL A 86 0.24 -6.39 -13.71
C VAL A 86 -0.53 -6.15 -15.01
N PRO A 87 -1.79 -6.64 -15.17
CA PRO A 87 -2.60 -6.30 -16.34
C PRO A 87 -2.84 -4.79 -16.48
N GLN A 88 -3.13 -4.10 -15.39
CA GLN A 88 -3.34 -2.64 -15.41
C GLN A 88 -2.05 -1.89 -15.78
N LEU A 89 -0.90 -2.34 -15.29
CA LEU A 89 0.38 -1.79 -15.73
C LEU A 89 0.55 -2.00 -17.23
N ALA A 90 0.28 -3.19 -17.76
CA ALA A 90 0.39 -3.44 -19.20
C ALA A 90 -0.46 -2.47 -20.01
N GLU A 91 -1.74 -2.29 -19.66
CA GLU A 91 -2.65 -1.34 -20.32
C GLU A 91 -2.11 0.11 -20.28
N VAL A 92 -1.66 0.57 -19.11
CA VAL A 92 -1.10 1.92 -18.93
C VAL A 92 0.15 2.12 -19.80
N LEU A 93 1.05 1.14 -19.80
CA LEU A 93 2.31 1.22 -20.54
C LEU A 93 2.12 1.12 -22.05
N GLU A 94 1.19 0.27 -22.52
CA GLU A 94 0.79 0.15 -23.93
C GLU A 94 0.14 1.44 -24.43
N GLY A 95 -0.67 2.09 -23.58
CA GLY A 95 -1.25 3.41 -23.84
C GLY A 95 -0.24 4.57 -23.94
N GLY A 96 1.05 4.32 -23.75
CA GLY A 96 2.08 5.36 -23.86
C GLY A 96 2.39 6.10 -22.57
N HIS A 97 1.73 5.73 -21.47
CA HIS A 97 1.83 6.45 -20.21
C HIS A 97 2.96 5.92 -19.33
N LYS A 98 3.38 6.76 -18.38
CA LYS A 98 4.37 6.36 -17.36
C LYS A 98 3.70 6.11 -16.01
N ALA A 99 4.14 5.03 -15.37
CA ALA A 99 3.62 4.57 -14.10
C ALA A 99 4.71 4.47 -13.02
N LEU A 100 4.33 4.83 -11.79
CA LEU A 100 5.08 4.52 -10.58
C LEU A 100 4.39 3.41 -9.81
N VAL A 101 5.16 2.51 -9.22
CA VAL A 101 4.67 1.55 -8.24
C VAL A 101 5.42 1.73 -6.94
N PHE A 102 4.67 2.00 -5.88
CA PHE A 102 5.20 2.18 -4.54
C PHE A 102 4.83 1.02 -3.63
N SER A 103 5.77 0.63 -2.78
CA SER A 103 5.56 -0.36 -1.73
C SER A 103 6.47 -0.08 -0.55
N GLN A 104 6.01 -0.34 0.68
CA GLN A 104 6.87 -0.26 1.86
C GLN A 104 7.76 -1.51 2.02
N PHE A 105 7.39 -2.61 1.36
CA PHE A 105 8.07 -3.89 1.45
C PHE A 105 8.98 -4.08 0.23
N THR A 106 10.28 -3.85 0.39
CA THR A 106 11.26 -4.10 -0.68
C THR A 106 11.26 -5.56 -1.14
N SER A 107 10.92 -6.50 -0.26
CA SER A 107 10.68 -7.90 -0.61
C SER A 107 9.46 -8.08 -1.51
N PHE A 108 8.41 -7.27 -1.36
CA PHE A 108 7.26 -7.34 -2.27
C PHE A 108 7.60 -6.76 -3.64
N LEU A 109 8.35 -5.66 -3.68
CA LEU A 109 8.93 -5.17 -4.93
C LEU A 109 9.84 -6.22 -5.58
N ALA A 110 10.58 -7.03 -4.81
CA ALA A 110 11.37 -8.11 -5.38
C ALA A 110 10.53 -9.19 -6.07
N ILE A 111 9.37 -9.53 -5.49
CA ILE A 111 8.41 -10.46 -6.12
C ILE A 111 7.82 -9.83 -7.38
N LEU A 112 7.37 -8.57 -7.31
CA LEU A 112 6.87 -7.85 -8.49
C LEU A 112 7.92 -7.81 -9.60
N LYS A 113 9.18 -7.51 -9.30
CA LYS A 113 10.27 -7.52 -10.29
C LYS A 113 10.39 -8.86 -11.01
N ALA A 114 10.33 -9.97 -10.29
CA ALA A 114 10.38 -11.30 -10.89
C ALA A 114 9.20 -11.51 -11.85
N ARG A 115 7.99 -11.08 -11.47
CA ARG A 115 6.81 -11.13 -12.34
C ARG A 115 6.98 -10.26 -13.58
N LEU A 116 7.45 -9.02 -13.43
CA LEU A 116 7.68 -8.10 -14.55
C LEU A 116 8.72 -8.63 -15.54
N VAL A 117 9.77 -9.31 -15.07
CA VAL A 117 10.76 -9.97 -15.94
C VAL A 117 10.11 -11.10 -16.75
N ALA A 118 9.26 -11.93 -16.14
CA ALA A 118 8.54 -12.98 -16.83
C ALA A 118 7.60 -12.44 -17.91
N GLU A 119 6.95 -11.31 -17.63
CA GLU A 119 6.06 -10.58 -18.56
C GLU A 119 6.82 -9.68 -19.56
N ARG A 120 8.17 -9.70 -19.52
CA ARG A 120 9.05 -8.86 -20.38
C ARG A 120 8.75 -7.36 -20.28
N MET A 121 8.35 -6.88 -19.11
CA MET A 121 8.03 -5.48 -18.85
C MET A 121 9.26 -4.75 -18.26
N PRO A 122 9.94 -3.87 -19.01
CA PRO A 122 11.11 -3.15 -18.52
C PRO A 122 10.73 -2.13 -17.43
N TYR A 123 11.55 -2.02 -16.40
CA TYR A 123 11.32 -1.10 -15.29
C TYR A 123 12.62 -0.50 -14.76
N GLU A 124 12.49 0.64 -14.08
CA GLU A 124 13.50 1.16 -13.16
C GLU A 124 13.17 0.75 -11.71
N TYR A 125 14.19 0.72 -10.85
CA TYR A 125 14.02 0.35 -9.45
C TYR A 125 14.86 1.23 -8.52
N LEU A 126 14.24 1.72 -7.45
CA LEU A 126 14.91 2.52 -6.42
C LEU A 126 14.46 2.11 -5.02
N ASP A 127 15.45 1.85 -4.18
CA ASP A 127 15.28 1.65 -2.74
C ASP A 127 16.33 2.37 -1.90
N GLY A 128 16.29 2.14 -0.59
CA GLY A 128 17.23 2.74 0.37
C GLY A 128 18.70 2.46 0.06
N ARG A 129 19.01 1.35 -0.62
CA ARG A 129 20.37 0.87 -0.91
C ARG A 129 20.88 1.30 -2.29
N THR A 130 20.02 1.93 -3.09
CA THR A 130 20.37 2.41 -4.43
C THR A 130 21.38 3.57 -4.32
N ARG A 131 22.53 3.45 -4.99
CA ARG A 131 23.62 4.44 -4.97
C ARG A 131 23.46 5.49 -6.08
N ASP A 132 23.12 5.04 -7.28
CA ASP A 132 22.96 5.77 -8.55
C ASP A 132 21.56 6.39 -8.72
N ARG A 133 20.99 6.90 -7.64
CA ARG A 133 19.58 7.38 -7.59
C ARG A 133 19.26 8.41 -8.66
N ALA A 134 20.13 9.41 -8.83
CA ALA A 134 19.94 10.47 -9.80
C ALA A 134 19.90 9.94 -11.24
N ALA A 135 20.75 8.97 -11.57
CA ALA A 135 20.79 8.37 -12.90
C ALA A 135 19.47 7.65 -13.24
N ARG A 136 18.92 6.87 -12.29
CA ARG A 136 17.64 6.16 -12.47
C ARG A 136 16.45 7.10 -12.59
N VAL A 137 16.42 8.15 -11.77
CA VAL A 137 15.41 9.21 -11.87
C VAL A 137 15.51 9.92 -13.21
N ASN A 138 16.70 10.32 -13.64
CA ASN A 138 16.91 11.00 -14.92
C ASN A 138 16.48 10.11 -16.10
N ARG A 139 16.80 8.81 -16.04
CA ARG A 139 16.35 7.85 -17.03
C ARG A 139 14.83 7.75 -17.06
N PHE A 140 14.17 7.55 -15.93
CA PHE A 140 12.70 7.54 -15.88
C PHE A 140 12.07 8.84 -16.38
N GLN A 141 12.66 9.99 -16.07
CA GLN A 141 12.12 11.29 -16.48
C GLN A 141 12.31 11.55 -17.99
N GLY A 142 13.45 11.16 -18.56
CA GLY A 142 13.85 11.55 -19.92
C GLY A 142 13.71 10.47 -21.00
N ASP A 143 13.80 9.18 -20.67
CA ASP A 143 13.79 8.08 -21.65
C ASP A 143 12.34 7.64 -21.94
N PRO A 144 11.82 7.80 -23.18
CA PRO A 144 10.46 7.37 -23.53
C PRO A 144 10.23 5.85 -23.45
N ALA A 145 11.29 5.05 -23.53
CA ALA A 145 11.23 3.60 -23.37
C ALA A 145 11.19 3.17 -21.89
N CYS A 146 11.62 4.02 -20.96
CA CYS A 146 11.53 3.79 -19.54
C CYS A 146 10.21 4.30 -18.98
N ARG A 147 9.17 3.45 -18.98
CA ARG A 147 7.82 3.86 -18.60
C ARG A 147 7.35 3.38 -17.22
N LEU A 148 8.04 2.42 -16.61
CA LEU A 148 7.70 1.90 -15.28
C LEU A 148 8.83 2.15 -14.30
N PHE A 149 8.51 2.65 -13.10
CA PHE A 149 9.50 2.84 -12.03
C PHE A 149 8.97 2.36 -10.68
N LEU A 150 9.65 1.36 -10.12
CA LEU A 150 9.36 0.78 -8.83
C LEU A 150 10.15 1.51 -7.74
N VAL A 151 9.47 2.02 -6.72
CA VAL A 151 10.10 2.82 -5.67
C VAL A 151 9.67 2.32 -4.30
N SER A 152 10.63 2.01 -3.43
CA SER A 152 10.28 1.73 -2.03
C SER A 152 9.83 3.03 -1.34
N LEU A 153 8.71 3.00 -0.61
CA LEU A 153 8.14 4.19 0.06
C LEU A 153 9.15 4.87 1.00
N LYS A 154 9.97 4.08 1.71
CA LYS A 154 11.04 4.61 2.58
C LYS A 154 12.10 5.38 1.81
N ALA A 155 12.37 5.03 0.56
CA ALA A 155 13.32 5.74 -0.29
C ALA A 155 12.70 6.93 -1.03
N GLY A 156 11.37 6.93 -1.20
CA GLY A 156 10.59 8.03 -1.78
C GLY A 156 10.58 9.31 -0.94
N GLY A 157 10.84 9.22 0.37
CA GLY A 157 10.93 10.39 1.27
C GLY A 157 12.04 11.39 0.93
N LEU A 158 13.03 11.02 0.10
CA LEU A 158 14.31 11.73 -0.08
C LEU A 158 14.31 12.81 -1.19
N GLY A 159 13.19 13.46 -1.49
CA GLY A 159 13.14 14.59 -2.44
C GLY A 159 13.12 14.22 -3.93
N LEU A 160 12.71 13.00 -4.31
CA LEU A 160 12.67 12.58 -5.72
C LEU A 160 11.61 13.34 -6.52
N ASN A 161 12.01 13.96 -7.64
CA ASN A 161 11.10 14.60 -8.60
C ASN A 161 10.71 13.58 -9.70
N LEU A 162 9.46 13.13 -9.73
CA LEU A 162 8.97 12.04 -10.60
C LEU A 162 7.78 12.48 -11.48
N THR A 163 7.82 13.72 -11.94
CA THR A 163 6.74 14.40 -12.68
C THR A 163 6.40 13.83 -14.05
N ALA A 164 7.24 12.96 -14.61
CA ALA A 164 6.93 12.30 -15.88
C ALA A 164 5.84 11.22 -15.73
N ALA A 165 5.52 10.79 -14.51
CA ALA A 165 4.47 9.84 -14.23
C ALA A 165 3.07 10.46 -14.27
N GLU A 166 2.13 9.74 -14.86
CA GLU A 166 0.69 10.09 -14.85
C GLU A 166 -0.08 9.12 -13.96
N TYR A 167 0.43 7.90 -13.78
CA TYR A 167 -0.18 6.83 -13.00
C TYR A 167 0.68 6.49 -11.79
N VAL A 168 0.04 6.33 -10.64
CA VAL A 168 0.68 5.98 -9.37
C VAL A 168 -0.07 4.81 -8.75
N PHE A 169 0.61 3.69 -8.55
CA PHE A 169 0.06 2.53 -7.87
C PHE A 169 0.70 2.39 -6.49
N LEU A 170 -0.13 2.44 -5.45
CA LEU A 170 0.25 2.14 -4.08
C LEU A 170 -0.10 0.66 -3.84
N LEU A 171 0.92 -0.20 -3.92
CA LEU A 171 0.75 -1.66 -3.89
C LEU A 171 0.34 -2.17 -2.51
N ASP A 172 0.75 -1.47 -1.46
CA ASP A 172 0.35 -1.73 -0.08
C ASP A 172 0.01 -0.42 0.64
N PRO A 173 -1.15 -0.33 1.31
CA PRO A 173 -1.57 0.89 1.96
C PRO A 173 -0.67 1.18 3.15
N TRP A 174 -0.35 2.46 3.32
CA TRP A 174 0.38 2.97 4.45
C TRP A 174 -0.55 3.63 5.46
N TRP A 175 -0.20 3.47 6.74
CA TRP A 175 -0.99 3.89 7.87
C TRP A 175 -1.03 5.39 8.08
N ASN A 176 -0.12 6.12 7.43
CA ASN A 176 -0.07 7.57 7.49
C ASN A 176 -0.49 8.15 6.12
N PRO A 177 -1.73 8.67 5.99
CA PRO A 177 -2.20 9.32 4.76
C PRO A 177 -1.28 10.42 4.27
N ALA A 178 -0.60 11.14 5.18
CA ALA A 178 0.29 12.23 4.83
C ALA A 178 1.46 11.75 3.98
N VAL A 179 1.95 10.52 4.20
CA VAL A 179 3.10 10.05 3.43
C VAL A 179 2.70 9.41 2.10
N GLU A 180 1.49 8.84 2.00
CA GLU A 180 0.93 8.50 0.69
C GLU A 180 0.69 9.77 -0.14
N ALA A 181 0.08 10.79 0.46
CA ALA A 181 -0.12 12.08 -0.17
C ALA A 181 1.21 12.68 -0.62
N GLN A 182 2.24 12.65 0.24
CA GLN A 182 3.58 13.09 -0.13
C GLN A 182 4.15 12.28 -1.30
N ALA A 183 3.98 10.96 -1.34
CA ALA A 183 4.47 10.13 -2.44
C ALA A 183 3.77 10.48 -3.77
N ILE A 184 2.45 10.73 -3.73
CA ILE A 184 1.67 11.15 -4.90
C ILE A 184 2.05 12.58 -5.32
N ASP A 185 2.21 13.51 -4.38
CA ASP A 185 2.55 14.91 -4.67
C ASP A 185 3.92 15.04 -5.37
N ARG A 186 4.82 14.06 -5.23
CA ARG A 186 6.10 14.02 -5.95
C ARG A 186 5.96 13.74 -7.45
N THR A 187 4.80 13.30 -7.90
CA THR A 187 4.47 13.12 -9.31
C THR A 187 3.76 14.33 -9.90
N HIS A 188 3.47 15.31 -9.06
CA HIS A 188 2.65 16.47 -9.41
C HIS A 188 3.48 17.75 -9.35
N ARG A 189 3.63 18.45 -10.48
CA ARG A 189 4.24 19.79 -10.52
C ARG A 189 3.18 20.87 -10.70
N ILE A 190 3.33 21.98 -9.97
CA ILE A 190 2.57 23.20 -10.23
C ILE A 190 2.85 23.64 -11.68
N GLY A 191 1.79 23.73 -12.50
CA GLY A 191 1.89 24.05 -13.94
C GLY A 191 1.95 22.84 -14.89
N GLN A 192 1.87 21.61 -14.38
CA GLN A 192 1.73 20.40 -15.20
C GLN A 192 0.32 20.35 -15.81
N ALA A 193 0.21 20.11 -17.12
CA ALA A 193 -1.08 20.07 -17.81
C ALA A 193 -1.82 18.72 -17.69
N ARG A 194 -1.11 17.65 -17.30
CA ARG A 194 -1.64 16.28 -17.34
C ARG A 194 -2.21 15.85 -15.97
N PRO A 195 -3.39 15.20 -15.94
CA PRO A 195 -3.96 14.67 -14.71
C PRO A 195 -3.07 13.57 -14.12
N VAL A 196 -3.13 13.43 -12.79
CA VAL A 196 -2.45 12.35 -12.06
C VAL A 196 -3.51 11.40 -11.50
N PHE A 197 -3.36 10.12 -11.80
CA PHE A 197 -4.22 9.04 -11.32
C PHE A 197 -3.48 8.20 -10.27
N ALA A 198 -3.99 8.16 -9.06
CA ALA A 198 -3.43 7.37 -7.97
C ALA A 198 -4.38 6.23 -7.58
N TYR A 199 -3.87 5.01 -7.57
CA TYR A 199 -4.60 3.79 -7.28
C TYR A 199 -4.03 3.10 -6.04
N ARG A 200 -4.87 2.79 -5.06
CA ARG A 200 -4.50 2.01 -3.87
C ARG A 200 -4.98 0.58 -4.00
N LEU A 201 -4.07 -0.38 -3.96
CA LEU A 201 -4.43 -1.79 -3.98
C LEU A 201 -4.67 -2.30 -2.54
N ILE A 202 -5.87 -2.81 -2.30
CA ILE A 202 -6.32 -3.27 -0.98
C ILE A 202 -6.88 -4.66 -1.09
N ALA A 203 -6.31 -5.60 -0.33
CA ALA A 203 -6.88 -6.93 -0.21
C ALA A 203 -8.19 -6.86 0.59
N ARG A 204 -9.30 -7.26 -0.02
CA ARG A 204 -10.62 -7.25 0.64
C ARG A 204 -10.64 -8.10 1.88
N ASN A 205 -11.45 -7.73 2.86
CA ASN A 205 -11.67 -8.56 4.05
C ASN A 205 -10.36 -8.88 4.78
N THR A 206 -9.43 -7.92 4.80
CA THR A 206 -8.15 -8.03 5.51
C THR A 206 -7.93 -6.82 6.41
N VAL A 207 -6.84 -6.86 7.17
CA VAL A 207 -6.37 -5.78 8.02
C VAL A 207 -6.13 -4.50 7.22
N GLU A 208 -5.84 -4.60 5.92
CA GLU A 208 -5.64 -3.41 5.07
C GLU A 208 -6.91 -2.56 4.97
N GLU A 209 -8.06 -3.21 4.75
CA GLU A 209 -9.36 -2.56 4.67
C GLU A 209 -9.78 -2.01 6.05
N LYS A 210 -9.58 -2.79 7.11
CA LYS A 210 -9.87 -2.38 8.49
C LYS A 210 -9.00 -1.22 8.95
N VAL A 211 -7.75 -1.15 8.51
CA VAL A 211 -6.88 -0.01 8.78
C VAL A 211 -7.39 1.24 8.09
N LEU A 212 -7.84 1.15 6.83
CA LEU A 212 -8.44 2.31 6.17
C LEU A 212 -9.72 2.77 6.85
N GLU A 213 -10.58 1.84 7.22
CA GLU A 213 -11.79 2.12 8.00
C GLU A 213 -11.44 2.84 9.32
N LEU A 214 -10.45 2.33 10.05
CA LEU A 214 -9.99 2.93 11.29
C LEU A 214 -9.41 4.35 11.09
N GLN A 215 -8.63 4.55 10.01
CA GLN A 215 -8.11 5.87 9.67
C GLN A 215 -9.24 6.86 9.38
N GLN A 216 -10.26 6.46 8.61
CA GLN A 216 -11.40 7.30 8.30
C GLN A 216 -12.18 7.67 9.57
N ARG A 217 -12.45 6.68 10.44
CA ARG A 217 -13.10 6.91 11.75
C ARG A 217 -12.30 7.90 12.60
N LYS A 218 -10.99 7.71 12.72
CA LYS A 218 -10.14 8.59 13.53
C LYS A 218 -9.92 9.96 12.92
N ARG A 219 -9.88 10.08 11.60
CA ARG A 219 -9.81 11.39 10.93
C ARG A 219 -11.08 12.20 11.16
N ALA A 220 -12.26 11.57 11.07
CA ALA A 220 -13.52 12.23 11.39
C ALA A 220 -13.55 12.73 12.85
N LEU A 221 -12.94 11.99 13.78
CA LEU A 221 -12.79 12.38 15.19
C LEU A 221 -11.70 13.46 15.40
N ALA A 222 -10.60 13.41 14.66
CA ALA A 222 -9.48 14.35 14.76
C ALA A 222 -9.76 15.69 14.06
N ASP A 223 -10.50 15.70 12.95
CA ASP A 223 -10.97 16.93 12.31
C ASP A 223 -11.95 17.69 13.24
N ALA A 224 -12.56 17.01 14.22
CA ALA A 224 -13.35 17.62 15.29
C ALA A 224 -12.50 18.15 16.48
N ILE A 225 -11.21 17.80 16.56
CA ILE A 225 -10.30 18.16 17.67
C ILE A 225 -8.93 18.50 17.06
N ILE A 226 -8.73 19.77 16.68
CA ILE A 226 -7.48 20.25 16.08
C ILE A 226 -6.31 20.06 17.06
N THR A 227 -5.45 19.05 16.85
CA THR A 227 -3.96 19.16 16.90
C THR A 227 -3.22 17.84 16.60
N ALA A 228 -2.23 17.98 15.72
CA ALA A 228 -0.96 17.26 15.54
C ALA A 228 -0.84 15.71 15.58
N ASP A 229 -0.37 15.24 14.42
CA ASP A 229 0.49 14.10 14.10
C ASP A 229 1.28 13.46 15.26
N GLU A 230 0.84 12.26 15.68
CA GLU A 230 1.72 11.19 16.16
C GLU A 230 0.96 9.84 16.24
N GLY A 231 0.90 9.13 15.10
CA GLY A 231 0.76 7.68 14.98
C GLY A 231 -0.57 7.03 15.40
N LEU A 232 -1.29 6.43 14.44
CA LEU A 232 -2.46 5.54 14.60
C LEU A 232 -2.37 4.55 15.78
N LEU A 233 -1.14 4.14 16.10
CA LEU A 233 -0.77 3.19 17.14
C LEU A 233 -0.73 3.76 18.57
N ARG A 234 -0.49 5.06 18.73
CA ARG A 234 -0.47 5.70 20.05
C ARG A 234 -1.88 5.87 20.60
N THR A 235 -2.84 6.10 19.71
CA THR A 235 -4.27 6.27 20.02
C THR A 235 -5.06 4.97 19.87
N LEU A 236 -4.41 3.84 19.61
CA LEU A 236 -5.10 2.56 19.45
C LEU A 236 -5.80 2.19 20.76
N THR A 237 -7.08 1.86 20.69
CA THR A 237 -7.85 1.32 21.82
C THR A 237 -7.95 -0.20 21.74
N ARG A 238 -8.52 -0.83 22.78
CA ARG A 238 -8.83 -2.26 22.76
C ARG A 238 -9.89 -2.58 21.69
N GLU A 239 -10.89 -1.72 21.54
CA GLU A 239 -11.96 -1.84 20.53
C GLU A 239 -11.38 -1.71 19.11
N ASP A 240 -10.45 -0.78 18.89
CA ASP A 240 -9.73 -0.66 17.63
C ASP A 240 -8.99 -1.96 17.28
N LEU A 241 -8.35 -2.60 18.28
CA LEU A 241 -7.65 -3.87 18.08
C LEU A 241 -8.64 -5.00 17.74
N GLU A 242 -9.79 -5.05 18.39
CA GLU A 242 -10.83 -6.03 18.08
C GLU A 242 -11.37 -5.86 16.65
N LEU A 243 -11.56 -4.62 16.20
CA LEU A 243 -11.94 -4.28 14.82
C LEU A 243 -10.88 -4.72 13.81
N LEU A 244 -9.60 -4.42 14.07
CA LEU A 244 -8.50 -4.77 13.17
C LEU A 244 -8.31 -6.28 13.02
N LEU A 245 -8.72 -7.05 14.03
CA LEU A 245 -8.61 -8.51 14.09
C LEU A 245 -9.96 -9.21 13.93
N SER A 246 -11.03 -8.51 13.51
CA SER A 246 -12.33 -9.13 13.33
C SER A 246 -12.38 -9.99 12.06
N ALA A 247 -13.28 -10.98 12.09
CA ALA A 247 -13.70 -11.65 10.88
C ALA A 247 -14.38 -10.66 9.91
N PRO A 248 -14.46 -10.97 8.61
CA PRO A 248 -15.30 -10.22 7.70
C PRO A 248 -16.74 -10.39 8.16
N ASP A 249 -17.56 -9.34 8.01
CA ASP A 249 -18.98 -9.48 8.28
C ASP A 249 -19.56 -10.55 7.34
N PRO A 250 -20.41 -11.47 7.84
CA PRO A 250 -21.10 -12.39 6.95
C PRO A 250 -21.86 -11.55 5.92
N VAL A 251 -21.47 -11.69 4.65
CA VAL A 251 -22.10 -10.98 3.53
C VAL A 251 -23.61 -11.09 3.71
N GLY A 252 -24.26 -9.94 3.83
CA GLY A 252 -25.68 -9.84 4.18
C GLY A 252 -26.48 -10.92 3.49
N GLY A 253 -27.15 -11.74 4.30
CA GLY A 253 -28.13 -12.68 3.79
C GLY A 253 -29.02 -11.93 2.82
N ARG A 254 -29.09 -12.40 1.58
CA ARG A 254 -29.98 -11.87 0.56
C ARG A 254 -31.36 -11.79 1.20
N SER A 255 -31.83 -10.59 1.51
CA SER A 255 -33.26 -10.35 1.67
C SER A 255 -33.89 -10.79 0.36
N ARG A 256 -34.59 -11.91 0.42
CA ARG A 256 -35.60 -12.27 -0.57
C ARG A 256 -36.78 -11.32 -0.43
#